data_AF-A0A8D8HB43-F1
#
_entry.id   AF-A0A8D8HB43-F1
#
_cell.length_a   1.000
_cell.length_b   1.000
_cell.length_c   1.000
_cell.angle_alpha   90.00
_cell.angle_beta   90.00
_cell.angle_gamma   90.00
#
_symmetry.space_group_name_H-M   'P 1'
#
loop_
_entity.id
_entity.type
_entity.pdbx_description
1 polymer ?
#
loop_
_entity_poly.entity_id
_entity_poly.type
_entity_poly.pdbx_seq_one_letter_code
_entity_poly.pdbx_strand_id
1 'polypeptide(L)'
;KNFRIPRSNMLMKNAKLLRDGTYQKPISSVLNYGTMVFTRVLIVLDTSQMLARAATIAIRYSCVRRQSVIDPSKPEVQVIDHQTQQAKLLPQLAKAIALKLSADNLWKMYEATQEDLETGNTDRLPELHAVSCCLKAVSTGDAAAGVEVCRLACGGHGYLSSTNFLNLYGSATAAVTYEGENTVLYLQTAR
;
A
#
# COMPACT_ATOMS: atom_id res chain seq x y z
N LYS A 1 26.89 -18.01 -19.52
CA LYS A 1 27.41 -16.78 -20.18
C LYS A 1 27.15 -16.93 -21.69
N ASN A 2 26.66 -15.91 -22.39
CA ASN A 2 26.18 -15.97 -23.80
C ASN A 2 25.09 -17.01 -24.08
N PHE A 3 24.01 -16.99 -23.28
CA PHE A 3 22.86 -17.85 -23.51
C PHE A 3 22.18 -17.50 -24.84
N ARG A 4 21.89 -18.52 -25.64
CA ARG A 4 21.10 -18.41 -26.86
C ARG A 4 19.68 -18.89 -26.55
N ILE A 5 18.70 -18.06 -26.89
CA ILE A 5 17.28 -18.40 -26.78
C ILE A 5 16.61 -18.17 -28.14
N PRO A 6 15.56 -18.94 -28.46
CA PRO A 6 14.78 -18.69 -29.67
C PRO A 6 14.17 -17.29 -29.70
N ARG A 7 14.04 -16.69 -30.90
CA ARG A 7 13.36 -15.38 -31.08
C ARG A 7 11.95 -15.36 -30.46
N SER A 8 11.25 -16.49 -30.53
CA SER A 8 9.90 -16.67 -29.97
C SER A 8 9.82 -16.52 -28.44
N ASN A 9 10.95 -16.51 -27.73
CA ASN A 9 10.96 -16.31 -26.28
C ASN A 9 10.85 -14.82 -25.89
N MET A 10 11.00 -13.89 -26.84
CA MET A 10 10.70 -12.48 -26.60
C MET A 10 9.18 -12.28 -26.49
N LEU A 11 8.72 -11.59 -25.44
CA LEU A 11 7.31 -11.28 -25.24
C LEU A 11 6.84 -10.24 -26.25
N MET A 12 6.25 -10.70 -27.36
CA MET A 12 5.90 -9.85 -28.52
C MET A 12 4.43 -9.42 -28.61
N LYS A 13 3.71 -9.33 -27.49
CA LYS A 13 2.29 -8.91 -27.49
C LYS A 13 2.14 -7.47 -28.00
N ASN A 14 2.93 -6.55 -27.44
CA ASN A 14 2.82 -5.12 -27.75
C ASN A 14 3.87 -4.66 -28.77
N ALA A 15 5.07 -5.25 -28.79
CA ALA A 15 6.13 -4.93 -29.76
C ALA A 15 6.58 -6.20 -30.49
N LYS A 16 7.04 -6.11 -31.74
CA LYS A 16 7.47 -7.31 -32.50
C LYS A 16 8.89 -7.15 -33.00
N LEU A 17 9.65 -8.25 -32.98
CA LEU A 17 10.91 -8.38 -33.70
C LEU A 17 10.70 -9.38 -34.84
N LEU A 18 10.72 -8.92 -36.09
CA LEU A 18 10.51 -9.78 -37.26
C LEU A 18 11.73 -10.70 -37.49
N ARG A 19 11.58 -11.68 -38.40
CA ARG A 19 12.64 -12.66 -38.71
C ARG A 19 13.88 -12.03 -39.34
N ASP A 20 13.70 -10.93 -40.06
CA ASP A 20 14.74 -10.13 -40.71
C ASP A 20 15.47 -9.18 -39.74
N GLY A 21 15.05 -9.12 -38.47
CA GLY A 21 15.59 -8.21 -37.47
C GLY A 21 14.87 -6.86 -37.35
N THR A 22 13.82 -6.63 -38.14
CA THR A 22 13.05 -5.37 -38.08
C THR A 22 12.23 -5.28 -36.78
N TYR A 23 12.38 -4.18 -36.04
CA TYR A 23 11.61 -3.91 -34.82
C TYR A 23 10.35 -3.09 -35.11
N GLN A 24 9.19 -3.62 -34.75
CA GLN A 24 7.90 -2.94 -34.79
C GLN A 24 7.53 -2.46 -33.39
N LYS A 25 7.38 -1.14 -33.24
CA LYS A 25 7.00 -0.47 -31.99
C LYS A 25 5.53 -0.75 -31.63
N PRO A 26 5.18 -0.66 -30.34
CA PRO A 26 3.79 -0.75 -29.91
C PRO A 26 2.95 0.41 -30.44
N ILE A 27 1.65 0.14 -30.61
CA ILE A 27 0.64 1.12 -31.05
C ILE A 27 0.56 2.30 -30.07
N SER A 28 0.75 2.04 -28.77
CA SER A 28 0.87 3.05 -27.74
C SER A 28 1.85 2.59 -26.67
N SER A 29 2.73 3.50 -26.22
CA SER A 29 3.61 3.26 -25.07
C SER A 29 2.83 3.09 -23.76
N VAL A 30 1.57 3.58 -23.73
CA VAL A 30 0.73 3.67 -22.54
C VAL A 30 0.10 2.32 -22.17
N LEU A 31 -0.05 1.39 -23.12
CA LEU A 31 -0.58 0.04 -22.89
C LEU A 31 0.27 -0.81 -21.93
N ASN A 32 1.54 -0.44 -21.73
CA ASN A 32 2.41 -1.13 -20.77
C ASN A 32 2.13 -0.73 -19.32
N TYR A 33 1.37 0.35 -19.06
CA TYR A 33 1.05 0.78 -17.69
C TYR A 33 -0.04 -0.06 -17.03
N GLY A 34 -0.89 -0.77 -17.79
CA GLY A 34 -2.06 -1.47 -17.24
C GLY A 34 -1.72 -2.43 -16.10
N THR A 35 -0.72 -3.30 -16.31
CA THR A 35 -0.28 -4.26 -15.27
C THR A 35 0.38 -3.60 -14.07
N MET A 36 1.13 -2.52 -14.29
CA MET A 36 1.78 -1.76 -13.22
C MET A 36 0.74 -1.05 -12.34
N VAL A 37 -0.24 -0.40 -12.97
CA VAL A 37 -1.34 0.29 -12.28
C VAL A 37 -2.17 -0.72 -11.49
N PHE A 38 -2.54 -1.85 -12.09
CA PHE A 38 -3.25 -2.92 -11.39
C PHE A 38 -2.53 -3.35 -10.11
N THR A 39 -1.22 -3.61 -10.21
CA THR A 39 -0.41 -4.00 -9.05
C THR A 39 -0.41 -2.91 -7.98
N ARG A 40 -0.32 -1.64 -8.36
CA ARG A 40 -0.41 -0.51 -7.40
C ARG A 40 -1.76 -0.42 -6.72
N VAL A 41 -2.86 -0.64 -7.45
CA VAL A 41 -4.20 -0.67 -6.83
C VAL A 41 -4.27 -1.75 -5.75
N LEU A 42 -3.74 -2.95 -6.02
CA LEU A 42 -3.67 -4.03 -5.02
C LEU A 42 -2.82 -3.64 -3.81
N ILE A 43 -1.68 -2.98 -4.01
CA ILE A 43 -0.81 -2.52 -2.91
C ILE A 43 -1.55 -1.54 -1.99
N VAL A 44 -2.32 -0.61 -2.54
CA VAL A 44 -3.10 0.35 -1.74
C VAL A 44 -4.16 -0.38 -0.90
N LEU A 45 -4.81 -1.39 -1.49
CA LEU A 45 -5.76 -2.22 -0.77
C LEU A 45 -5.08 -3.03 0.35
N ASP A 46 -3.99 -3.71 0.05
CA ASP A 46 -3.27 -4.56 1.01
C ASP A 46 -2.72 -3.74 2.17
N THR A 47 -2.08 -2.61 1.89
CA THR A 47 -1.51 -1.74 2.93
C THR A 47 -2.57 -1.14 3.85
N SER A 48 -3.76 -0.81 3.33
CA SER A 48 -4.90 -0.40 4.16
C SER A 48 -5.31 -1.50 5.16
N GLN A 49 -5.36 -2.76 4.71
CA GLN A 49 -5.70 -3.90 5.57
C GLN A 49 -4.61 -4.17 6.62
N MET A 50 -3.34 -3.99 6.25
CA MET A 50 -2.23 -4.17 7.18
C MET A 50 -2.27 -3.16 8.32
N LEU A 51 -2.51 -1.89 8.02
CA LEU A 51 -2.69 -0.87 9.05
C LEU A 51 -3.92 -1.15 9.91
N ALA A 52 -5.05 -1.57 9.29
CA ALA A 52 -6.25 -1.95 10.02
C ALA A 52 -6.02 -3.12 10.99
N ARG A 53 -5.28 -4.15 10.58
CA ARG A 53 -4.89 -5.29 11.43
C ARG A 53 -4.02 -4.82 12.60
N ALA A 54 -3.00 -3.99 12.34
CA ALA A 54 -2.13 -3.46 13.38
C ALA A 54 -2.89 -2.60 14.40
N ALA A 55 -3.76 -1.70 13.93
CA ALA A 55 -4.61 -0.87 14.77
C ALA A 55 -5.58 -1.72 15.60
N THR A 56 -6.18 -2.76 15.01
CA THR A 56 -7.08 -3.68 15.71
C THR A 56 -6.38 -4.39 16.87
N ILE A 57 -5.17 -4.91 16.64
CA ILE A 57 -4.37 -5.57 17.67
C ILE A 57 -4.07 -4.59 18.81
N ALA A 58 -3.54 -3.42 18.47
CA ALA A 58 -3.11 -2.45 19.48
C ALA A 58 -4.28 -1.85 20.29
N ILE A 59 -5.41 -1.57 19.65
CA ILE A 59 -6.61 -1.06 20.33
C ILE A 59 -7.19 -2.13 21.26
N ARG A 60 -7.36 -3.38 20.79
CA ARG A 60 -7.86 -4.47 21.63
C ARG A 60 -6.95 -4.74 22.83
N TYR A 61 -5.63 -4.76 22.61
CA TYR A 61 -4.66 -4.86 23.69
C TYR A 61 -4.83 -3.70 24.69
N SER A 62 -4.99 -2.47 24.19
CA SER A 62 -5.12 -1.27 25.02
C SER A 62 -6.41 -1.23 25.84
N CYS A 63 -7.48 -1.86 25.35
CA CYS A 63 -8.73 -2.04 26.09
C CYS A 63 -8.66 -3.14 27.16
N VAL A 64 -7.60 -3.93 27.25
CA VAL A 64 -7.48 -4.99 28.29
C VAL A 64 -6.32 -4.69 29.23
N ARG A 65 -5.21 -4.19 28.68
CA ARG A 65 -4.04 -3.85 29.48
C ARG A 65 -4.38 -2.72 30.44
N ARG A 66 -4.14 -2.94 31.72
CA ARG A 66 -4.13 -1.91 32.76
C ARG A 66 -2.69 -1.59 33.13
N GLN A 67 -2.40 -0.30 33.27
CA GLN A 67 -1.09 0.18 33.73
C GLN A 67 -1.22 1.64 34.16
N SER A 68 -0.64 1.94 35.32
CA SER A 68 -0.61 3.29 35.90
C SER A 68 -2.01 3.81 36.25
N VAL A 69 -2.04 4.89 37.02
CA VAL A 69 -3.26 5.53 37.49
C VAL A 69 -3.37 6.93 36.89
N ILE A 70 -4.58 7.36 36.57
CA ILE A 70 -4.88 8.76 36.25
C ILE A 70 -5.19 9.52 37.55
N ASP A 71 -5.91 8.87 38.46
CA ASP A 71 -6.25 9.35 39.79
C ASP A 71 -5.56 8.46 40.82
N PRO A 72 -4.64 8.99 41.65
CA PRO A 72 -3.89 8.20 42.64
C PRO A 72 -4.76 7.43 43.65
N SER A 73 -6.03 7.82 43.81
CA SER A 73 -6.98 7.15 44.71
C SER A 73 -7.72 5.97 44.09
N LYS A 74 -7.56 5.73 42.78
CA LYS A 74 -8.29 4.71 42.01
C LYS A 74 -7.37 3.58 41.54
N PRO A 75 -7.92 2.39 41.24
CA PRO A 75 -7.14 1.31 40.65
C PRO A 75 -6.62 1.68 39.25
N GLU A 76 -5.68 0.89 38.74
CA GLU A 76 -5.14 1.07 37.40
C GLU A 76 -6.23 1.09 36.33
N VAL A 77 -6.13 2.07 35.44
CA VAL A 77 -7.05 2.27 34.33
C VAL A 77 -6.64 1.43 33.13
N GLN A 78 -7.54 1.20 32.18
CA GLN A 78 -7.15 0.60 30.90
C GLN A 78 -6.22 1.59 30.19
N VAL A 79 -5.17 1.11 29.53
CA VAL A 79 -4.19 2.04 28.95
C VAL A 79 -4.78 2.91 27.85
N ILE A 80 -5.88 2.47 27.21
CA ILE A 80 -6.66 3.28 26.26
C ILE A 80 -7.31 4.51 26.89
N ASP A 81 -7.50 4.55 28.21
CA ASP A 81 -8.10 5.70 28.91
C ASP A 81 -7.14 6.89 28.98
N HIS A 82 -5.83 6.65 28.82
CA HIS A 82 -4.83 7.72 28.74
C HIS A 82 -4.93 8.45 27.39
N GLN A 83 -5.05 9.78 27.43
CA GLN A 83 -5.12 10.62 26.22
C GLN A 83 -3.91 10.41 25.30
N THR A 84 -2.73 10.13 25.86
CA THR A 84 -1.52 9.82 25.09
C THR A 84 -1.64 8.52 24.28
N GLN A 85 -2.36 7.51 24.80
CA GLN A 85 -2.59 6.26 24.07
C GLN A 85 -3.64 6.47 22.97
N GLN A 86 -4.69 7.24 23.25
CA GLN A 86 -5.70 7.63 22.26
C GLN A 86 -5.09 8.43 21.11
N ALA A 87 -4.24 9.42 21.42
CA ALA A 87 -3.54 10.23 20.44
C ALA A 87 -2.58 9.41 19.55
N LYS A 88 -2.07 8.27 20.05
CA LYS A 88 -1.29 7.33 19.22
C LYS A 88 -2.18 6.50 18.31
N LEU A 89 -3.24 5.88 18.86
CA LEU A 89 -3.98 4.81 18.20
C LEU A 89 -5.19 5.27 17.38
N LEU A 90 -5.96 6.25 17.85
CA LEU A 90 -7.16 6.70 17.15
C LEU A 90 -6.84 7.30 15.77
N PRO A 91 -5.74 8.06 15.59
CA PRO A 91 -5.32 8.46 14.25
C PRO A 91 -4.97 7.30 13.33
N GLN A 92 -4.38 6.20 13.83
CA GLN A 92 -4.08 5.03 12.99
C GLN A 92 -5.36 4.30 12.55
N LEU A 93 -6.36 4.23 13.43
CA LEU A 93 -7.68 3.71 13.07
C LEU A 93 -8.34 4.58 12.00
N ALA A 94 -8.33 5.90 12.18
CA ALA A 94 -8.88 6.84 11.20
C ALA A 94 -8.16 6.73 9.85
N LYS A 95 -6.83 6.65 9.84
CA LYS A 95 -6.02 6.42 8.63
C LYS A 95 -6.39 5.10 7.95
N ALA A 96 -6.52 4.01 8.71
CA ALA A 96 -6.88 2.71 8.13
C ALA A 96 -8.23 2.76 7.39
N ILE A 97 -9.22 3.44 7.98
CA ILE A 97 -10.55 3.64 7.37
C ILE A 97 -10.43 4.51 6.12
N ALA A 98 -9.76 5.66 6.21
CA ALA A 98 -9.57 6.56 5.09
C ALA A 98 -8.85 5.88 3.91
N LEU A 99 -7.75 5.16 4.18
CA LEU A 99 -7.01 4.43 3.17
C LEU A 99 -7.86 3.33 2.52
N LYS A 100 -8.70 2.63 3.28
CA LYS A 100 -9.60 1.61 2.72
C LYS A 100 -10.62 2.23 1.75
N LEU A 101 -11.22 3.36 2.12
CA LEU A 101 -12.15 4.07 1.25
C LEU A 101 -11.45 4.60 -0.01
N SER A 102 -10.23 5.12 0.12
CA SER A 102 -9.40 5.53 -1.01
C SER A 102 -9.04 4.35 -1.92
N ALA A 103 -8.72 3.18 -1.36
CA ALA A 103 -8.45 1.97 -2.12
C ALA A 103 -9.67 1.53 -2.95
N ASP A 104 -10.86 1.57 -2.34
CA ASP A 104 -12.11 1.20 -3.02
C ASP A 104 -12.45 2.15 -4.16
N ASN A 105 -12.21 3.45 -3.98
CA ASN A 105 -12.38 4.42 -5.05
C ASN A 105 -11.36 4.23 -6.17
N LEU A 106 -10.08 3.96 -5.84
CA LEU A 106 -9.06 3.65 -6.82
C LEU A 106 -9.38 2.39 -7.62
N TRP A 107 -9.96 1.37 -6.98
CA TRP A 107 -10.42 0.15 -7.65
C TRP A 107 -11.50 0.45 -8.68
N LYS A 108 -12.51 1.25 -8.32
CA LYS A 108 -13.57 1.67 -9.27
C LYS A 108 -13.01 2.47 -10.44
N MET A 109 -12.04 3.36 -10.19
CA MET A 109 -11.36 4.11 -11.25
C MET A 109 -10.61 3.16 -12.20
N TYR A 110 -9.96 2.14 -11.65
CA TYR A 110 -9.27 1.12 -12.43
C TYR A 110 -10.25 0.34 -13.32
N GLU A 111 -11.35 -0.17 -12.76
CA GLU A 111 -12.38 -0.92 -13.51
C GLU A 111 -12.93 -0.08 -14.67
N ALA A 112 -13.34 1.16 -14.41
CA ALA A 112 -13.87 2.04 -15.44
C ALA A 112 -12.85 2.38 -16.54
N THR A 113 -11.56 2.44 -16.19
CA THR A 113 -10.48 2.65 -17.18
C THR A 113 -10.20 1.38 -17.99
N GLN A 114 -10.38 0.18 -17.41
CA GLN A 114 -10.27 -1.07 -18.17
C GLN A 114 -11.38 -1.17 -19.23
N GLU A 115 -12.63 -0.80 -18.87
CA GLU A 115 -13.75 -0.76 -19.83
C GLU A 115 -13.46 0.20 -21.00
N ASP A 116 -12.94 1.40 -20.71
CA ASP A 116 -12.54 2.34 -21.76
C ASP A 116 -11.47 1.76 -22.70
N LEU A 117 -10.48 1.04 -22.13
CA LEU A 117 -9.40 0.43 -22.90
C LEU A 117 -9.87 -0.67 -23.86
N GLU A 118 -10.95 -1.39 -23.53
CA GLU A 118 -11.57 -2.37 -24.44
C GLU A 118 -12.12 -1.71 -25.71
N THR A 119 -12.55 -0.45 -25.60
CA THR A 119 -13.03 0.37 -26.74
C THR A 119 -11.91 1.17 -27.41
N GLY A 120 -10.67 1.06 -26.92
CA GLY A 120 -9.52 1.82 -27.41
C GLY A 120 -9.41 3.24 -26.88
N ASN A 121 -10.27 3.64 -25.93
CA ASN A 121 -10.20 4.93 -25.26
C ASN A 121 -9.10 4.91 -24.18
N THR A 122 -8.18 5.86 -24.24
CA THR A 122 -7.04 5.96 -23.31
C THR A 122 -7.08 7.20 -22.41
N ASP A 123 -8.15 7.99 -22.45
CA ASP A 123 -8.18 9.34 -21.87
C ASP A 123 -8.08 9.35 -20.34
N ARG A 124 -8.64 8.34 -19.65
CA ARG A 124 -8.57 8.22 -18.18
C ARG A 124 -7.25 7.64 -17.67
N LEU A 125 -6.44 7.06 -18.54
CA LEU A 125 -5.24 6.32 -18.15
C LEU A 125 -4.14 7.20 -17.51
N PRO A 126 -3.87 8.43 -17.98
CA PRO A 126 -2.94 9.34 -17.32
C PRO A 126 -3.37 9.71 -15.89
N GLU A 127 -4.65 9.99 -15.66
CA GLU A 127 -5.19 10.32 -14.33
C GLU A 127 -5.09 9.11 -13.40
N LEU A 128 -5.55 7.94 -13.86
CA LEU A 128 -5.44 6.70 -13.08
C LEU A 128 -3.97 6.42 -12.71
N HIS A 129 -3.04 6.62 -13.64
CA HIS A 129 -1.62 6.48 -13.35
C HIS A 129 -1.16 7.42 -12.24
N ALA A 130 -1.41 8.73 -12.37
CA ALA A 130 -1.00 9.74 -11.39
C ALA A 130 -1.58 9.49 -9.99
N VAL A 131 -2.87 9.15 -9.91
CA VAL A 131 -3.56 8.83 -8.65
C VAL A 131 -3.03 7.53 -8.05
N SER A 132 -2.77 6.49 -8.87
CA SER A 132 -2.18 5.24 -8.39
C SER A 132 -0.76 5.44 -7.82
N CYS A 133 0.07 6.30 -8.42
CA CYS A 133 1.38 6.68 -7.90
C CYS A 133 1.26 7.33 -6.52
N CYS A 134 0.38 8.33 -6.41
CA CYS A 134 0.16 9.09 -5.19
C CYS A 134 -0.34 8.19 -4.06
N LEU A 135 -1.44 7.46 -4.30
CA LEU A 135 -2.05 6.62 -3.29
C LEU A 135 -1.15 5.47 -2.87
N LYS A 136 -0.39 4.86 -3.79
CA LYS A 136 0.59 3.83 -3.41
C LYS A 136 1.66 4.41 -2.51
N ALA A 137 2.20 5.59 -2.82
CA ALA A 137 3.24 6.21 -1.99
C ALA A 137 2.72 6.62 -0.61
N VAL A 138 1.55 7.27 -0.54
CA VAL A 138 0.93 7.69 0.72
C VAL A 138 0.54 6.49 1.58
N SER A 139 -0.21 5.54 1.03
CA SER A 139 -0.73 4.39 1.78
C SER A 139 0.37 3.52 2.36
N THR A 140 1.42 3.23 1.58
CA THR A 140 2.54 2.40 2.04
C THR A 140 3.38 3.10 3.10
N GLY A 141 3.63 4.41 2.95
CA GLY A 141 4.34 5.21 3.95
C GLY A 141 3.57 5.31 5.26
N ASP A 142 2.28 5.64 5.19
CA ASP A 142 1.41 5.72 6.36
C ASP A 142 1.23 4.36 7.05
N ALA A 143 1.05 3.28 6.29
CA ALA A 143 0.94 1.95 6.86
C ALA A 143 2.22 1.51 7.56
N ALA A 144 3.39 1.70 6.94
CA ALA A 144 4.67 1.34 7.55
C ALA A 144 4.91 2.09 8.87
N ALA A 145 4.69 3.41 8.89
CA ALA A 145 4.81 4.21 10.11
C ALA A 145 3.75 3.84 11.16
N GLY A 146 2.51 3.66 10.73
CA GLY A 146 1.39 3.35 11.62
C GLY A 146 1.49 1.96 12.27
N VAL A 147 1.99 0.96 11.56
CA VAL A 147 2.25 -0.38 12.12
C VAL A 147 3.26 -0.30 13.27
N GLU A 148 4.33 0.48 13.12
CA GLU A 148 5.33 0.66 14.17
C GLU A 148 4.77 1.42 15.37
N VAL A 149 3.94 2.45 15.15
CA VAL A 149 3.21 3.14 16.23
C VAL A 149 2.34 2.16 17.02
N CYS A 150 1.58 1.30 16.32
CA CYS A 150 0.73 0.28 16.95
C CYS A 150 1.55 -0.75 17.74
N ARG A 151 2.72 -1.16 17.22
CA ARG A 151 3.63 -2.06 17.93
C ARG A 151 4.13 -1.44 19.22
N LEU A 152 4.64 -0.21 19.16
CA LEU A 152 5.14 0.53 20.31
C LEU A 152 4.05 0.80 21.36
N ALA A 153 2.81 1.03 20.92
CA ALA A 153 1.65 1.20 21.81
C ALA A 153 1.31 -0.06 22.62
N CYS A 154 1.79 -1.24 22.22
CA CYS A 154 1.64 -2.48 22.98
C CYS A 154 2.76 -2.71 24.03
N GLY A 155 3.70 -1.77 24.17
CA GLY A 155 4.83 -1.86 25.09
C GLY A 155 5.74 -3.06 24.77
N GLY A 156 6.35 -3.65 25.81
CA GLY A 156 7.26 -4.80 25.64
C GLY A 156 6.60 -6.02 24.98
N HIS A 157 5.30 -6.26 25.22
CA HIS A 157 4.58 -7.36 24.58
C HIS A 157 4.47 -7.19 23.05
N GLY A 158 4.47 -5.95 22.55
CA GLY A 158 4.51 -5.67 21.10
C GLY A 158 5.79 -6.16 20.42
N TYR A 159 6.85 -6.49 21.16
CA TYR A 159 8.07 -7.08 20.60
C TYR A 159 7.97 -8.60 20.38
N LEU A 160 7.02 -9.26 21.07
CA LEU A 160 6.87 -10.72 20.96
C LEU A 160 6.33 -11.10 19.59
N SER A 161 6.91 -12.15 18.99
CA SER A 161 6.49 -12.67 17.68
C SER A 161 5.01 -13.09 17.63
N SER A 162 4.43 -13.46 18.79
CA SER A 162 3.01 -13.81 18.92
C SER A 162 2.04 -12.68 18.59
N THR A 163 2.51 -11.42 18.61
CA THR A 163 1.70 -10.25 18.21
C THR A 163 1.66 -10.01 16.70
N ASN A 164 2.52 -10.69 15.94
CA ASN A 164 2.63 -10.56 14.48
C ASN A 164 3.04 -9.17 13.94
N PHE A 165 3.41 -8.21 14.80
CA PHE A 165 3.82 -6.87 14.34
C PHE A 165 5.07 -6.88 13.47
N LEU A 166 6.03 -7.78 13.71
CA LEU A 166 7.27 -7.87 12.92
C LEU A 166 6.96 -8.21 11.45
N ASN A 167 6.07 -9.17 11.21
CA ASN A 167 5.67 -9.56 9.87
C ASN A 167 4.86 -8.45 9.18
N LEU A 168 3.94 -7.81 9.91
CA LEU A 168 3.19 -6.66 9.40
C LEU A 168 4.13 -5.51 9.01
N TYR A 169 5.12 -5.21 9.84
CA TYR A 169 6.08 -4.14 9.58
C TYR A 169 6.99 -4.47 8.39
N GLY A 170 7.51 -5.69 8.33
CA GLY A 170 8.35 -6.15 7.21
C GLY A 170 7.62 -6.07 5.86
N SER A 171 6.37 -6.53 5.81
CA SER A 171 5.58 -6.43 4.57
C SER A 171 5.22 -4.97 4.22
N ALA A 172 4.93 -4.11 5.21
CA ALA A 172 4.52 -2.73 4.95
C ALA A 172 5.71 -1.89 4.45
N THR A 173 6.89 -2.10 5.03
CA THR A 173 8.12 -1.42 4.64
C THR A 173 8.65 -1.89 3.29
N ALA A 174 8.49 -3.17 2.94
CA ALA A 174 8.82 -3.66 1.60
C ALA A 174 8.01 -2.90 0.53
N ALA A 175 6.72 -2.65 0.80
CA ALA A 175 5.81 -1.96 -0.12
C ALA A 175 6.20 -0.50 -0.38
N VAL A 176 6.98 0.13 0.49
CA VAL A 176 7.54 1.48 0.25
C VAL A 176 8.54 1.48 -0.92
N THR A 177 9.17 0.34 -1.23
CA THR A 177 10.23 0.23 -2.24
C THR A 177 9.78 -0.44 -3.53
N TYR A 178 9.12 -1.59 -3.46
CA TYR A 178 8.72 -2.31 -4.68
C TYR A 178 7.61 -1.57 -5.43
N GLU A 179 7.50 -1.83 -6.74
CA GLU A 179 6.54 -1.17 -7.65
C GLU A 179 6.66 0.36 -7.72
N GLY A 180 7.88 0.85 -7.42
CA GLY A 180 8.29 2.25 -7.46
C GLY A 180 8.56 2.78 -6.06
N GLU A 181 9.78 3.26 -5.82
CA GLU A 181 10.14 3.89 -4.55
C GLU A 181 9.30 5.16 -4.33
N ASN A 182 8.83 5.37 -3.10
CA ASN A 182 7.81 6.37 -2.81
C ASN A 182 8.21 7.81 -3.20
N THR A 183 9.47 8.21 -3.00
CA THR A 183 9.97 9.53 -3.43
C THR A 183 9.88 9.71 -4.94
N VAL A 184 10.27 8.68 -5.70
CA VAL A 184 10.13 8.68 -7.16
C VAL A 184 8.66 8.76 -7.59
N LEU A 185 7.76 8.07 -6.89
CA LEU A 185 6.32 8.13 -7.20
C LEU A 185 5.69 9.48 -6.87
N TYR A 186 6.09 10.13 -5.77
CA TYR A 186 5.68 11.51 -5.51
C TYR A 186 6.11 12.46 -6.63
N LEU A 187 7.31 12.28 -7.19
CA LEU A 187 7.77 13.05 -8.35
C LEU A 187 6.97 12.75 -9.63
N GLN A 188 6.47 11.53 -9.80
CA GLN A 188 5.59 11.20 -10.93
C GLN A 188 4.22 11.86 -10.79
N THR A 189 3.67 11.96 -9.58
CA THR A 189 2.41 12.65 -9.32
C THR A 189 2.54 14.18 -9.46
N ALA A 190 3.70 14.75 -9.13
CA ALA A 190 3.91 16.20 -9.16
C ALA A 190 4.14 16.80 -10.55
N ARG A 191 4.39 15.96 -11.57
CA ARG A 191 4.63 16.37 -12.97
C ARG A 191 3.32 16.41 -13.75
#